data_AF-A0A8T3LN37-F1
#
_entry.id   AF-A0A8T3LN37-F1
#
_cell.length_a   1.000
_cell.length_b   1.000
_cell.length_c   1.000
_cell.angle_alpha   90.00
_cell.angle_beta   90.00
_cell.angle_gamma   90.00
#
_symmetry.space_group_name_H-M   'P 1'
#
loop_
_entity.id
_entity.type
_entity.pdbx_description
1 polymer ?
#
loop_
_entity_poly.entity_id
_entity_poly.type
_entity_poly.pdbx_seq_one_letter_code
_entity_poly.pdbx_strand_id
1 'polypeptide(L)'
;MRRRSHLAVTFVALLTVGWSVVTTQPSGSALAADPQAELAKTRAQLADAQSAQQSLAATLERQRSDLVRLERRSEDLDVQLDLARAELAAVTAEFERVSGLLAQVREQVTAIEMQLAELHAQIAELDDQLIAVAADISLRTAALGDREALLEDHLRSAYERSQTSLLEVLLSARSLDEATTQAGYLMAVSDQDALLADEIRSIRAELETRRATLKDGRRALADARAVARDEESMLTARRDELTALEAELGTLRAAADIKRAEQEAALNASLAAEGDVEAKIAENERAAQAANELAAQLQRQAAAQEEAIAEAKRRAAAEAEARR
;
A
#
# COMPACT_ATOMS: atom_id res chain seq x y z
N MET A 1 -23.51 26.79 15.64
CA MET A 1 -24.31 27.96 15.20
C MET A 1 -25.31 27.48 14.14
N ARG A 2 -26.58 27.32 14.52
CA ARG A 2 -27.67 26.92 13.60
C ARG A 2 -28.17 28.15 12.85
N ARG A 3 -28.12 28.16 11.52
CA ARG A 3 -28.91 29.08 10.68
C ARG A 3 -30.04 28.27 10.05
N ARG A 4 -31.27 28.53 10.50
CA ARG A 4 -32.51 28.08 9.86
C ARG A 4 -32.90 29.15 8.84
N SER A 5 -32.81 28.83 7.55
CA SER A 5 -33.41 29.63 6.48
C SER A 5 -34.86 29.19 6.30
N HIS A 6 -35.77 30.03 6.79
CA HIS A 6 -37.20 29.95 6.47
C HIS A 6 -37.43 30.51 5.07
N LEU A 7 -37.89 29.68 4.14
CA LEU A 7 -38.37 30.11 2.83
C LEU A 7 -39.83 29.69 2.67
N ALA A 8 -40.68 30.72 2.75
CA ALA A 8 -41.98 30.90 2.13
C ALA A 8 -42.84 29.64 1.83
N VAL A 9 -43.84 29.40 2.70
CA VAL A 9 -45.13 28.86 2.27
C VAL A 9 -46.16 29.95 2.55
N THR A 10 -46.46 30.75 1.53
CA THR A 10 -47.63 31.61 1.47
C THR A 10 -48.87 30.74 1.37
N PHE A 11 -49.41 30.40 2.54
CA PHE A 11 -50.72 29.78 2.70
C PHE A 11 -51.77 30.86 2.37
N VAL A 12 -52.43 30.73 1.21
CA VAL A 12 -53.60 31.54 0.88
C VAL A 12 -54.75 31.05 1.73
N ALA A 13 -54.88 31.61 2.93
CA ALA A 13 -56.07 31.50 3.76
C ALA A 13 -57.10 32.53 3.26
N LEU A 14 -58.05 32.09 2.44
CA LEU A 14 -59.22 32.87 2.04
C LEU A 14 -60.45 32.40 2.83
N LEU A 15 -60.89 33.29 3.74
CA LEU A 15 -62.28 33.56 4.12
C LEU A 15 -63.04 32.49 4.94
N THR A 16 -62.81 32.48 6.24
CA THR A 16 -63.89 32.29 7.22
C THR A 16 -64.65 33.61 7.37
N VAL A 17 -65.69 33.83 6.56
CA VAL A 17 -66.70 34.86 6.83
C VAL A 17 -67.67 34.31 7.87
N GLY A 18 -68.01 35.15 8.84
CA GLY A 18 -68.58 34.78 10.12
C GLY A 18 -69.97 34.15 10.07
N TRP A 19 -70.16 33.16 10.93
CA TRP A 19 -71.46 32.66 11.32
C TRP A 19 -71.97 33.51 12.50
N SER A 20 -72.55 34.66 12.21
CA SER A 20 -73.35 35.41 13.20
C SER A 20 -74.78 34.88 13.14
N VAL A 21 -75.17 34.15 14.17
CA VAL A 21 -76.56 33.79 14.45
C VAL A 21 -77.34 35.08 14.73
N VAL A 22 -78.13 35.52 13.75
CA VAL A 22 -79.15 36.56 13.93
C VAL A 22 -80.51 35.89 13.80
N THR A 23 -81.20 35.78 14.92
CA THR A 23 -82.61 35.43 15.01
C THR A 23 -83.45 36.56 14.41
N THR A 24 -84.07 36.34 13.25
CA THR A 24 -85.16 37.19 12.74
C THR A 24 -86.29 36.32 12.21
N GLN A 25 -87.50 36.61 12.70
CA GLN A 25 -88.77 35.97 12.36
C GLN A 25 -89.19 36.23 10.90
N PRO A 26 -90.09 35.40 10.33
CA PRO A 26 -90.42 35.40 8.92
C PRO A 26 -91.49 36.48 8.62
N SER A 27 -91.28 37.28 7.59
CA SER A 27 -92.33 38.08 6.95
C SER A 27 -92.00 38.24 5.48
N GLY A 28 -92.98 37.92 4.64
CA GLY A 28 -92.81 37.65 3.22
C GLY A 28 -92.34 38.82 2.38
N SER A 29 -91.54 38.49 1.37
CA SER A 29 -91.57 39.03 0.00
C SER A 29 -90.59 38.20 -0.81
N ALA A 30 -91.11 37.42 -1.76
CA ALA A 30 -90.32 36.71 -2.74
C ALA A 30 -89.62 37.73 -3.66
N LEU A 31 -88.43 38.19 -3.27
CA LEU A 31 -87.38 38.47 -4.25
C LEU A 31 -86.79 37.11 -4.57
N ALA A 32 -87.26 36.53 -5.67
CA ALA A 32 -86.61 35.38 -6.30
C ALA A 32 -85.12 35.69 -6.38
N ALA A 33 -84.29 34.93 -5.66
CA ALA A 33 -82.89 34.83 -6.00
C ALA A 33 -82.87 34.42 -7.47
N ASP A 34 -82.42 35.32 -8.35
CA ASP A 34 -82.50 35.11 -9.79
C ASP A 34 -81.72 33.83 -10.11
N PRO A 35 -82.40 32.73 -10.51
CA PRO A 35 -81.76 31.43 -10.66
C PRO A 35 -80.62 31.47 -11.70
N GLN A 36 -80.60 32.49 -12.57
CA GLN A 36 -79.55 32.72 -13.55
C GLN A 36 -78.28 33.36 -12.94
N ALA A 37 -78.41 34.21 -11.93
CA ALA A 37 -77.28 34.85 -11.25
C ALA A 37 -76.52 33.87 -10.34
N GLU A 38 -77.25 32.99 -9.65
CA GLU A 38 -76.68 31.83 -8.92
C GLU A 38 -75.94 30.91 -9.90
N LEU A 39 -76.51 30.60 -11.07
CA LEU A 39 -75.89 29.77 -12.12
C LEU A 39 -74.62 30.40 -12.72
N ALA A 40 -74.55 31.72 -12.83
CA ALA A 40 -73.36 32.43 -13.31
C ALA A 40 -72.22 32.37 -12.27
N LYS A 41 -72.55 32.53 -10.99
CA LYS A 41 -71.59 32.42 -9.87
C LYS A 41 -71.02 31.01 -9.76
N THR A 42 -71.84 29.98 -9.96
CA THR A 42 -71.38 28.58 -9.93
C THR A 42 -70.50 28.23 -11.13
N ARG A 43 -70.81 28.75 -12.33
CA ARG A 43 -69.92 28.60 -13.50
C ARG A 43 -68.56 29.25 -13.31
N ALA A 44 -68.51 30.42 -12.67
CA ALA A 44 -67.25 31.09 -12.33
C ALA A 44 -66.43 30.26 -11.32
N GLN A 45 -67.08 29.78 -10.25
CA GLN A 45 -66.43 28.92 -9.25
C GLN A 45 -65.91 27.60 -9.86
N LEU A 46 -66.65 26.99 -10.79
CA LEU A 46 -66.22 25.79 -11.50
C LEU A 46 -65.03 26.06 -12.43
N ALA A 47 -65.01 27.20 -13.12
CA ALA A 47 -63.89 27.60 -13.98
C ALA A 47 -62.61 27.90 -13.18
N ASP A 48 -62.75 28.54 -12.01
CA ASP A 48 -61.64 28.78 -11.07
C ASP A 48 -61.11 27.46 -10.52
N ALA A 49 -62.01 26.53 -10.19
CA ALA A 49 -61.65 25.20 -9.71
C ALA A 49 -60.94 24.34 -10.79
N GLN A 50 -61.38 24.41 -12.04
CA GLN A 50 -60.70 23.75 -13.17
C GLN A 50 -59.31 24.34 -13.41
N SER A 51 -59.16 25.66 -13.28
CA SER A 51 -57.86 26.33 -13.40
C SER A 51 -56.91 25.94 -12.25
N ALA A 52 -57.44 25.81 -11.03
CA ALA A 52 -56.71 25.30 -9.88
C ALA A 52 -56.28 23.84 -10.10
N GLN A 53 -57.14 22.99 -10.67
CA GLN A 53 -56.80 21.60 -11.01
C GLN A 53 -55.70 21.51 -12.07
N GLN A 54 -55.75 22.34 -13.11
CA GLN A 54 -54.72 22.37 -14.16
C GLN A 54 -53.36 22.83 -13.62
N SER A 55 -53.32 23.84 -12.75
CA SER A 55 -52.07 24.30 -12.14
C SER A 55 -51.48 23.29 -11.16
N LEU A 56 -52.33 22.56 -10.43
CA LEU A 56 -51.91 21.46 -9.57
C LEU A 56 -51.36 20.28 -10.38
N ALA A 57 -52.01 19.89 -11.48
CA ALA A 57 -51.53 18.87 -12.39
C ALA A 57 -50.16 19.24 -12.99
N ALA A 58 -49.98 20.48 -13.42
CA ALA A 58 -48.70 20.97 -13.92
C ALA A 58 -47.59 20.94 -12.84
N THR A 59 -47.94 21.16 -11.57
CA THR A 59 -47.01 21.08 -10.44
C THR A 59 -46.59 19.65 -10.15
N LEU A 60 -47.55 18.70 -10.15
CA LEU A 60 -47.28 17.26 -9.99
C LEU A 60 -46.37 16.71 -11.09
N GLU A 61 -46.59 17.12 -12.34
CA GLU A 61 -45.74 16.72 -13.46
C GLU A 61 -44.30 17.25 -13.32
N ARG A 62 -44.13 18.50 -12.86
CA ARG A 62 -42.79 19.03 -12.53
C ARG A 62 -42.13 18.23 -11.41
N GLN A 63 -42.84 17.97 -10.32
CA GLN A 63 -42.32 17.17 -9.20
C GLN A 63 -41.95 15.74 -9.64
N ARG A 64 -42.73 15.10 -10.52
CA ARG A 64 -42.39 13.80 -11.12
C ARG A 64 -41.11 13.86 -11.94
N SER A 65 -40.95 14.90 -12.76
CA SER A 65 -39.74 15.10 -13.55
C SER A 65 -38.50 15.33 -12.67
N ASP A 66 -38.67 15.99 -11.52
CA ASP A 66 -37.60 16.25 -10.56
C ASP A 66 -37.18 14.96 -9.85
N LEU A 67 -38.16 14.11 -9.49
CA LEU A 67 -37.93 12.78 -8.93
C LEU A 67 -37.09 11.91 -9.85
N VAL A 68 -37.46 11.80 -11.13
CA VAL A 68 -36.69 11.01 -12.11
C VAL A 68 -35.24 11.52 -12.24
N ARG A 69 -35.01 12.82 -12.11
CA ARG A 69 -33.64 13.38 -12.12
C ARG A 69 -32.86 13.03 -10.86
N LEU A 70 -33.51 13.03 -9.69
CA LEU A 70 -32.89 12.63 -8.43
C LEU A 70 -32.59 11.14 -8.39
N GLU A 71 -33.50 10.28 -8.86
CA GLU A 71 -33.30 8.84 -8.98
C GLU A 71 -32.08 8.52 -9.85
N ARG A 72 -31.99 9.12 -11.05
CA ARG A 72 -30.81 8.96 -11.93
C ARG A 72 -29.51 9.42 -11.28
N ARG A 73 -29.57 10.51 -10.49
CA ARG A 73 -28.40 11.00 -9.76
C ARG A 73 -28.00 10.03 -8.65
N SER A 74 -28.95 9.39 -7.97
CA SER A 74 -28.69 8.35 -6.99
C SER A 74 -28.00 7.15 -7.63
N GLU A 75 -28.54 6.66 -8.76
CA GLU A 75 -27.95 5.53 -9.51
C GLU A 75 -26.51 5.83 -9.95
N ASP A 76 -26.25 7.05 -10.45
CA ASP A 76 -24.90 7.47 -10.84
C ASP A 76 -23.93 7.54 -9.64
N LEU A 77 -24.40 8.03 -8.49
CA LEU A 77 -23.62 8.06 -7.25
C LEU A 77 -23.28 6.65 -6.74
N ASP A 78 -24.19 5.69 -6.88
CA ASP A 78 -23.96 4.31 -6.48
C ASP A 78 -22.90 3.64 -7.37
N VAL A 79 -22.94 3.89 -8.69
CA VAL A 79 -21.89 3.44 -9.62
C VAL A 79 -20.53 4.07 -9.26
N GLN A 80 -20.49 5.37 -8.93
CA GLN A 80 -19.27 6.04 -8.50
C GLN A 80 -18.74 5.47 -7.17
N LEU A 81 -19.63 5.11 -6.24
CA LEU A 81 -19.27 4.51 -4.96
C LEU A 81 -18.65 3.12 -5.14
N ASP A 82 -19.21 2.30 -6.03
CA ASP A 82 -18.68 0.98 -6.34
C ASP A 82 -17.32 1.05 -7.06
N LEU A 83 -17.15 2.03 -7.96
CA LEU A 83 -15.85 2.30 -8.56
C LEU A 83 -14.82 2.73 -7.51
N ALA A 84 -15.17 3.67 -6.63
CA ALA A 84 -14.28 4.13 -5.56
C ALA A 84 -13.88 2.99 -4.60
N ARG A 85 -14.81 2.08 -4.28
CA ARG A 85 -14.54 0.86 -3.50
C ARG A 85 -13.53 -0.05 -4.22
N ALA A 86 -13.72 -0.27 -5.52
CA ALA A 86 -12.82 -1.11 -6.31
C ALA A 86 -11.41 -0.52 -6.40
N GLU A 87 -11.30 0.79 -6.62
CA GLU A 87 -10.03 1.51 -6.65
C GLU A 87 -9.30 1.46 -5.30
N LEU A 88 -10.02 1.69 -4.19
CA LEU A 88 -9.44 1.58 -2.84
C LEU A 88 -8.95 0.16 -2.56
N ALA A 89 -9.73 -0.86 -2.93
CA ALA A 89 -9.34 -2.25 -2.79
C ALA A 89 -8.06 -2.57 -3.60
N ALA A 90 -7.96 -2.06 -4.83
CA ALA A 90 -6.77 -2.22 -5.66
C ALA A 90 -5.53 -1.56 -5.04
N VAL A 91 -5.64 -0.32 -4.56
CA VAL A 91 -4.52 0.38 -3.90
C VAL A 91 -4.11 -0.33 -2.60
N THR A 92 -5.07 -0.86 -1.85
CA THR A 92 -4.81 -1.61 -0.62
C THR A 92 -4.09 -2.93 -0.91
N ALA A 93 -4.51 -3.66 -1.93
CA ALA A 93 -3.84 -4.89 -2.35
C ALA A 93 -2.40 -4.62 -2.81
N GLU A 94 -2.17 -3.51 -3.51
CA GLU A 94 -0.84 -3.10 -3.93
C GLU A 94 0.04 -2.69 -2.73
N PHE A 95 -0.54 -1.98 -1.75
CA PHE A 95 0.14 -1.66 -0.50
C PHE A 95 0.60 -2.92 0.24
N GLU A 96 -0.28 -3.92 0.40
CA GLU A 96 0.08 -5.19 1.06
C GLU A 96 1.17 -5.94 0.27
N ARG A 97 1.09 -5.94 -1.07
CA ARG A 97 2.11 -6.54 -1.93
C ARG A 97 3.48 -5.89 -1.73
N VAL A 98 3.55 -4.56 -1.78
CA VAL A 98 4.80 -3.80 -1.59
C VAL A 98 5.31 -3.95 -0.15
N SER A 99 4.40 -4.00 0.83
CA SER A 99 4.77 -4.21 2.24
C SER A 99 5.40 -5.58 2.47
N GLY A 100 4.83 -6.62 1.86
CA GLY A 100 5.40 -7.97 1.87
C GLY A 100 6.77 -8.03 1.20
N LEU A 101 6.93 -7.37 0.04
CA LEU A 101 8.22 -7.28 -0.64
C LEU A 101 9.27 -6.57 0.22
N LEU A 102 8.89 -5.46 0.87
CA LEU A 102 9.78 -4.73 1.76
C LEU A 102 10.22 -5.58 2.96
N ALA A 103 9.32 -6.37 3.55
CA ALA A 103 9.69 -7.31 4.61
C ALA A 103 10.70 -8.36 4.12
N GLN A 104 10.47 -8.93 2.94
CA GLN A 104 11.38 -9.89 2.33
C GLN A 104 12.76 -9.30 2.04
N VAL A 105 12.82 -8.08 1.50
CA VAL A 105 14.09 -7.40 1.22
C VAL A 105 14.82 -7.07 2.52
N ARG A 106 14.12 -6.69 3.60
CA ARG A 106 14.74 -6.48 4.92
C ARG A 106 15.39 -7.75 5.46
N GLU A 107 14.73 -8.89 5.34
CA GLU A 107 15.30 -10.18 5.72
C GLU A 107 16.55 -10.53 4.90
N GLN A 108 16.52 -10.27 3.58
CA GLN A 108 17.68 -10.46 2.70
C GLN A 108 18.85 -9.57 3.11
N VAL A 109 18.60 -8.30 3.44
CA VAL A 109 19.63 -7.37 3.93
C VAL A 109 20.28 -7.91 5.20
N THR A 110 19.50 -8.33 6.19
CA THR A 110 20.03 -8.92 7.42
C THR A 110 20.83 -10.21 7.15
N ALA A 111 20.36 -11.07 6.24
CA ALA A 111 21.09 -12.28 5.87
C ALA A 111 22.45 -11.96 5.24
N ILE A 112 22.51 -11.02 4.29
CA ILE A 112 23.75 -10.58 3.64
C ILE A 112 24.70 -9.94 4.65
N GLU A 113 24.20 -9.11 5.58
CA GLU A 113 25.01 -8.51 6.65
C GLU A 113 25.69 -9.57 7.53
N MET A 114 24.95 -10.62 7.92
CA MET A 114 25.53 -11.74 8.67
C MET A 114 26.58 -12.51 7.86
N GLN A 115 26.30 -12.77 6.58
CA GLN A 115 27.25 -13.44 5.69
C GLN A 115 28.53 -12.64 5.49
N LEU A 116 28.42 -11.31 5.32
CA LEU A 116 29.57 -10.41 5.24
C LEU A 116 30.38 -10.38 6.53
N ALA A 117 29.73 -10.34 7.69
CA ALA A 117 30.43 -10.37 8.97
C ALA A 117 31.26 -11.67 9.14
N GLU A 118 30.66 -12.81 8.79
CA GLU A 118 31.35 -14.10 8.79
C GLU A 118 32.51 -14.14 7.78
N LEU A 119 32.28 -13.67 6.55
CA LEU A 119 33.31 -13.62 5.51
C LEU A 119 34.48 -12.71 5.91
N HIS A 120 34.22 -11.58 6.54
CA HIS A 120 35.26 -10.70 7.07
C HIS A 120 36.08 -11.34 8.18
N ALA A 121 35.44 -12.10 9.08
CA ALA A 121 36.15 -12.86 10.10
C ALA A 121 37.06 -13.92 9.48
N GLN A 122 36.57 -14.66 8.48
CA GLN A 122 37.36 -15.65 7.75
C GLN A 122 38.54 -15.03 6.99
N ILE A 123 38.32 -13.86 6.37
CA ILE A 123 39.38 -13.09 5.70
C ILE A 123 40.46 -12.66 6.69
N ALA A 124 40.08 -12.16 7.87
CA ALA A 124 41.02 -11.73 8.90
C ALA A 124 41.86 -12.92 9.41
N GLU A 125 41.22 -14.03 9.74
CA GLU A 125 41.90 -15.25 10.18
C GLU A 125 42.88 -15.77 9.10
N LEU A 126 42.45 -15.81 7.82
CA LEU A 126 43.33 -16.22 6.73
C LEU A 126 44.51 -15.27 6.55
N ASP A 127 44.31 -13.95 6.67
CA ASP A 127 45.37 -12.96 6.58
C ASP A 127 46.43 -13.17 7.69
N ASP A 128 45.98 -13.38 8.93
CA ASP A 128 46.85 -13.66 10.09
C ASP A 128 47.64 -14.96 9.91
N GLN A 129 46.98 -16.03 9.44
CA GLN A 129 47.64 -17.30 9.11
C GLN A 129 48.72 -17.12 8.05
N LEU A 130 48.46 -16.34 7.00
CA LEU A 130 49.43 -16.10 5.93
C LEU A 130 50.61 -15.23 6.40
N ILE A 131 50.38 -14.27 7.30
CA ILE A 131 51.44 -13.51 7.96
C ILE A 131 52.33 -14.44 8.78
N ALA A 132 51.75 -15.34 9.57
CA ALA A 132 52.48 -16.32 10.37
C ALA A 132 53.32 -17.27 9.49
N VAL A 133 52.74 -17.78 8.40
CA VAL A 133 53.46 -18.63 7.43
C VAL A 133 54.61 -17.88 6.77
N ALA A 134 54.42 -16.62 6.39
CA ALA A 134 55.48 -15.80 5.80
C ALA A 134 56.63 -15.53 6.78
N ALA A 135 56.33 -15.32 8.07
CA ALA A 135 57.33 -15.18 9.11
C ALA A 135 58.12 -16.48 9.33
N ASP A 136 57.44 -17.64 9.39
CA ASP A 136 58.09 -18.95 9.52
C ASP A 136 58.99 -19.28 8.32
N ILE A 137 58.55 -18.98 7.09
CA ILE A 137 59.38 -19.10 5.89
C ILE A 137 60.65 -18.25 6.01
N SER A 138 60.53 -17.02 6.52
CA SER A 138 61.67 -16.12 6.68
C SER A 138 62.68 -16.66 7.69
N LEU A 139 62.20 -17.12 8.85
CA LEU A 139 63.03 -17.74 9.89
C LEU A 139 63.76 -18.99 9.39
N ARG A 140 63.02 -19.88 8.70
CA ARG A 140 63.58 -21.13 8.14
C ARG A 140 64.57 -20.87 7.01
N THR A 141 64.33 -19.82 6.20
CA THR A 141 65.27 -19.41 5.15
C THR A 141 66.60 -18.94 5.76
N ALA A 142 66.56 -18.19 6.88
CA ALA A 142 67.78 -17.81 7.60
C ALA A 142 68.51 -19.03 8.18
N ALA A 143 67.78 -19.92 8.87
CA ALA A 143 68.34 -21.14 9.45
C ALA A 143 68.92 -22.10 8.39
N LEU A 144 68.33 -22.12 7.19
CA LEU A 144 68.88 -22.83 6.04
C LEU A 144 70.23 -22.23 5.63
N GLY A 145 70.31 -20.90 5.51
CA GLY A 145 71.56 -20.21 5.18
C GLY A 145 72.68 -20.49 6.18
N ASP A 146 72.37 -20.50 7.49
CA ASP A 146 73.35 -20.82 8.54
C ASP A 146 73.87 -22.26 8.40
N ARG A 147 72.98 -23.23 8.11
CA ARG A 147 73.35 -24.63 7.87
C ARG A 147 74.18 -24.81 6.60
N GLU A 148 73.80 -24.14 5.52
CA GLU A 148 74.53 -24.17 4.25
C GLU A 148 75.96 -23.61 4.42
N ALA A 149 76.12 -22.51 5.16
CA ALA A 149 77.42 -21.94 5.48
C ALA A 149 78.29 -22.89 6.32
N LEU A 150 77.69 -23.56 7.32
CA LEU A 150 78.40 -24.57 8.12
C LEU A 150 78.91 -25.72 7.26
N LEU A 151 78.06 -26.26 6.37
CA LEU A 151 78.46 -27.33 5.46
C LEU A 151 79.54 -26.86 4.48
N GLU A 152 79.45 -25.63 3.96
CA GLU A 152 80.47 -25.04 3.09
C GLU A 152 81.84 -24.95 3.79
N ASP A 153 81.88 -24.48 5.04
CA ASP A 153 83.11 -24.38 5.83
C ASP A 153 83.72 -25.76 6.13
N HIS A 154 82.88 -26.77 6.42
CA HIS A 154 83.32 -28.15 6.59
C HIS A 154 83.92 -28.72 5.29
N LEU A 155 83.24 -28.54 4.15
CA LEU A 155 83.71 -28.98 2.84
C LEU A 155 85.01 -28.29 2.42
N ARG A 156 85.13 -26.98 2.66
CA ARG A 156 86.38 -26.22 2.42
C ARG A 156 87.52 -26.78 3.26
N SER A 157 87.28 -26.97 4.55
CA SER A 157 88.27 -27.53 5.49
C SER A 157 88.67 -28.97 5.12
N ALA A 158 87.73 -29.79 4.63
CA ALA A 158 88.00 -31.13 4.14
C ALA A 158 88.84 -31.11 2.86
N TYR A 159 88.53 -30.19 1.93
CA TYR A 159 89.29 -30.01 0.68
C TYR A 159 90.73 -29.55 0.94
N GLU A 160 90.93 -28.55 1.80
CA GLU A 160 92.26 -28.07 2.19
C GLU A 160 93.10 -29.19 2.81
N ARG A 161 92.49 -30.01 3.68
CA ARG A 161 93.15 -31.17 4.30
C ARG A 161 93.36 -32.34 3.33
N SER A 162 92.58 -32.47 2.26
CA SER A 162 92.74 -33.54 1.26
C SER A 162 94.04 -33.43 0.45
N GLN A 163 94.69 -32.25 0.49
CA GLN A 163 96.03 -32.06 -0.07
C GLN A 163 97.11 -32.79 0.75
N THR A 164 96.82 -33.18 2.00
CA THR A 164 97.62 -34.08 2.82
C THR A 164 97.00 -35.47 2.75
N SER A 165 97.75 -36.48 2.29
CA SER A 165 97.16 -37.82 2.10
C SER A 165 96.69 -38.41 3.43
N LEU A 166 95.52 -39.05 3.47
CA LEU A 166 95.04 -39.77 4.66
C LEU A 166 96.06 -40.83 5.10
N LEU A 167 96.75 -41.47 4.15
CA LEU A 167 97.86 -42.39 4.43
C LEU A 167 99.05 -41.67 5.08
N GLU A 168 99.35 -40.45 4.68
CA GLU A 168 100.43 -39.65 5.24
C GLU A 168 100.11 -39.17 6.67
N VAL A 169 98.85 -38.78 6.91
CA VAL A 169 98.35 -38.45 8.27
C VAL A 169 98.42 -39.69 9.17
N LEU A 170 97.96 -40.85 8.70
CA LEU A 170 98.02 -42.11 9.46
C LEU A 170 99.46 -42.59 9.69
N LEU A 171 100.36 -42.43 8.72
CA LEU A 171 101.78 -42.79 8.83
C LEU A 171 102.57 -41.81 9.71
N SER A 172 102.08 -40.59 9.91
CA SER A 172 102.67 -39.58 10.81
C SER A 172 102.26 -39.74 12.28
N ALA A 173 101.27 -40.59 12.57
CA ALA A 173 100.80 -40.84 13.93
C ALA A 173 101.89 -41.52 14.78
N ARG A 174 102.03 -41.13 16.06
CA ARG A 174 103.09 -41.63 16.96
C ARG A 174 102.75 -42.99 17.56
N SER A 175 101.50 -43.43 17.43
CA SER A 175 101.02 -44.73 17.92
C SER A 175 99.82 -45.25 17.12
N LEU A 176 99.58 -46.57 17.20
CA LEU A 176 98.41 -47.22 16.61
C LEU A 176 97.09 -46.68 17.17
N ASP A 177 97.07 -46.31 18.45
CA ASP A 177 95.91 -45.74 19.16
C ASP A 177 95.56 -44.33 18.64
N GLU A 178 96.59 -43.51 18.40
CA GLU A 178 96.45 -42.18 17.77
C GLU A 178 95.94 -42.29 16.33
N ALA A 179 96.45 -43.24 15.55
CA ALA A 179 95.98 -43.49 14.19
C ALA A 179 94.51 -43.93 14.13
N THR A 180 94.07 -44.84 15.02
CA THR A 180 92.66 -45.27 15.09
C THR A 180 91.73 -44.15 15.56
N THR A 181 92.17 -43.33 16.51
CA THR A 181 91.41 -42.17 17.00
C THR A 181 91.20 -41.15 15.88
N GLN A 182 92.25 -40.86 15.10
CA GLN A 182 92.20 -39.90 14.01
C GLN A 182 91.34 -40.39 12.84
N ALA A 183 91.40 -41.69 12.51
CA ALA A 183 90.51 -42.30 11.52
C ALA A 183 89.04 -42.28 11.97
N GLY A 184 88.77 -42.59 13.24
CA GLY A 184 87.42 -42.54 13.82
C GLY A 184 86.84 -41.13 13.81
N TYR A 185 87.64 -40.11 14.13
CA TYR A 185 87.21 -38.71 14.07
C TYR A 185 86.84 -38.29 12.65
N LEU A 186 87.60 -38.70 11.64
CA LEU A 186 87.35 -38.36 10.25
C LEU A 186 86.04 -38.99 9.73
N MET A 187 85.78 -40.25 10.10
CA MET A 187 84.52 -40.92 9.77
C MET A 187 83.33 -40.25 10.47
N ALA A 188 83.45 -39.92 11.76
CA ALA A 188 82.38 -39.25 12.51
C ALA A 188 82.02 -37.87 11.93
N VAL A 189 83.00 -37.10 11.49
CA VAL A 189 82.77 -35.81 10.79
C VAL A 189 82.08 -36.03 9.45
N SER A 190 82.51 -37.03 8.66
CA SER A 190 81.86 -37.35 7.38
C SER A 190 80.40 -37.78 7.55
N ASP A 191 80.08 -38.54 8.60
CA ASP A 191 78.70 -38.93 8.91
C ASP A 191 77.86 -37.72 9.33
N GLN A 192 78.42 -36.80 10.12
CA GLN A 192 77.76 -35.54 10.49
C GLN A 192 77.51 -34.65 9.27
N ASP A 193 78.44 -34.55 8.33
CA ASP A 193 78.27 -33.76 7.10
C ASP A 193 77.19 -34.34 6.20
N ALA A 194 77.10 -35.67 6.12
CA ALA A 194 76.02 -36.35 5.40
C ALA A 194 74.65 -36.04 6.03
N LEU A 195 74.54 -36.11 7.35
CA LEU A 195 73.31 -35.74 8.08
C LEU A 195 72.95 -34.26 7.88
N LEU A 196 73.92 -33.36 7.93
CA LEU A 196 73.71 -31.93 7.69
C LEU A 196 73.20 -31.67 6.26
N ALA A 197 73.77 -32.35 5.26
CA ALA A 197 73.30 -32.26 3.88
C ALA A 197 71.87 -32.78 3.72
N ASP A 198 71.50 -33.85 4.43
CA ASP A 198 70.12 -34.37 4.46
C ASP A 198 69.15 -33.36 5.11
N GLU A 199 69.53 -32.75 6.23
CA GLU A 199 68.75 -31.70 6.88
C GLU A 199 68.53 -30.50 5.94
N ILE A 200 69.58 -30.03 5.27
CA ILE A 200 69.51 -28.93 4.28
C ILE A 200 68.53 -29.30 3.15
N ARG A 201 68.62 -30.51 2.60
CA ARG A 201 67.69 -30.98 1.56
C ARG A 201 66.25 -31.00 2.06
N SER A 202 66.01 -31.48 3.29
CA SER A 202 64.68 -31.49 3.90
C SER A 202 64.13 -30.08 4.10
N ILE A 203 64.93 -29.16 4.66
CA ILE A 203 64.52 -27.78 4.90
C ILE A 203 64.18 -27.07 3.58
N ARG A 204 64.97 -27.28 2.52
CA ARG A 204 64.69 -26.75 1.18
C ARG A 204 63.35 -27.25 0.65
N ALA A 205 63.07 -28.55 0.74
CA ALA A 205 61.81 -29.12 0.28
C ALA A 205 60.60 -28.59 1.08
N GLU A 206 60.73 -28.46 2.40
CA GLU A 206 59.70 -27.86 3.25
C GLU A 206 59.45 -26.39 2.90
N LEU A 207 60.51 -25.61 2.67
CA LEU A 207 60.42 -24.20 2.29
C LEU A 207 59.72 -24.00 0.94
N GLU A 208 60.04 -24.82 -0.06
CA GLU A 208 59.36 -24.78 -1.36
C GLU A 208 57.86 -25.06 -1.22
N THR A 209 57.51 -26.08 -0.43
CA THR A 209 56.10 -26.40 -0.14
C THR A 209 55.39 -25.24 0.55
N ARG A 210 56.00 -24.66 1.60
CA ARG A 210 55.42 -23.52 2.34
C ARG A 210 55.27 -22.28 1.47
N ARG A 211 56.25 -21.99 0.60
CA ARG A 211 56.19 -20.86 -0.35
C ARG A 211 55.06 -21.05 -1.36
N ALA A 212 54.85 -22.27 -1.86
CA ALA A 212 53.71 -22.59 -2.71
C ALA A 212 52.38 -22.38 -1.97
N THR A 213 52.24 -22.93 -0.75
CA THR A 213 51.05 -22.73 0.09
C THR A 213 50.77 -21.26 0.38
N LEU A 214 51.80 -20.47 0.69
CA LEU A 214 51.66 -19.02 0.92
C LEU A 214 51.15 -18.30 -0.35
N LYS A 215 51.67 -18.66 -1.52
CA LYS A 215 51.24 -18.08 -2.79
C LYS A 215 49.77 -18.41 -3.08
N ASP A 216 49.38 -19.67 -2.91
CA ASP A 216 48.01 -20.11 -3.15
C ASP A 216 47.04 -19.50 -2.13
N GLY A 217 47.45 -19.43 -0.86
CA GLY A 217 46.68 -18.77 0.20
C GLY A 217 46.49 -17.27 -0.05
N ARG A 218 47.52 -16.56 -0.53
CA ARG A 218 47.39 -15.14 -0.93
C ARG A 218 46.41 -14.94 -2.08
N ARG A 219 46.36 -15.88 -3.02
CA ARG A 219 45.37 -15.86 -4.10
C ARG A 219 43.96 -16.08 -3.55
N ALA A 220 43.77 -17.10 -2.72
CA ALA A 220 42.48 -17.36 -2.07
C ALA A 220 42.00 -16.17 -1.23
N LEU A 221 42.90 -15.50 -0.51
CA LEU A 221 42.60 -14.28 0.23
C LEU A 221 42.17 -13.13 -0.69
N ALA A 222 42.84 -12.95 -1.83
CA ALA A 222 42.46 -11.92 -2.81
C ALA A 222 41.08 -12.21 -3.42
N ASP A 223 40.80 -13.47 -3.73
CA ASP A 223 39.51 -13.93 -4.24
C ASP A 223 38.41 -13.72 -3.19
N ALA A 224 38.64 -14.07 -1.92
CA ALA A 224 37.71 -13.83 -0.82
C ALA A 224 37.40 -12.33 -0.62
N ARG A 225 38.43 -11.47 -0.69
CA ARG A 225 38.26 -10.00 -0.65
C ARG A 225 37.52 -9.46 -1.87
N ALA A 226 37.57 -10.11 -3.01
CA ALA A 226 36.76 -9.74 -4.17
C ALA A 226 35.29 -10.09 -3.93
N VAL A 227 35.01 -11.32 -3.48
CA VAL A 227 33.66 -11.76 -3.12
C VAL A 227 33.03 -10.85 -2.05
N ALA A 228 33.78 -10.47 -1.01
CA ALA A 228 33.29 -9.56 0.01
C ALA A 228 32.87 -8.19 -0.56
N ARG A 229 33.64 -7.64 -1.51
CA ARG A 229 33.30 -6.36 -2.17
C ARG A 229 32.06 -6.47 -3.06
N ASP A 230 31.88 -7.60 -3.73
CA ASP A 230 30.69 -7.86 -4.54
C ASP A 230 29.44 -7.96 -3.64
N GLU A 231 29.55 -8.68 -2.52
CA GLU A 231 28.50 -8.79 -1.49
C GLU A 231 28.17 -7.43 -0.84
N GLU A 232 29.17 -6.59 -0.54
CA GLU A 232 28.97 -5.21 -0.05
C GLU A 232 28.24 -4.33 -1.07
N SER A 233 28.55 -4.50 -2.35
CA SER A 233 27.88 -3.78 -3.44
C SER A 233 26.42 -4.23 -3.57
N MET A 234 26.15 -5.53 -3.46
CA MET A 234 24.80 -6.08 -3.44
C MET A 234 24.01 -5.59 -2.22
N LEU A 235 24.64 -5.57 -1.03
CA LEU A 235 24.02 -5.04 0.19
C LEU A 235 23.61 -3.58 0.02
N THR A 236 24.48 -2.77 -0.59
CA THR A 236 24.18 -1.35 -0.86
C THR A 236 22.98 -1.22 -1.80
N ALA A 237 22.96 -1.97 -2.90
CA ALA A 237 21.83 -1.98 -3.83
C ALA A 237 20.50 -2.39 -3.16
N ARG A 238 20.54 -3.38 -2.25
CA ARG A 238 19.34 -3.80 -1.49
C ARG A 238 18.89 -2.74 -0.48
N ARG A 239 19.79 -1.98 0.13
CA ARG A 239 19.45 -0.85 1.00
C ARG A 239 18.82 0.31 0.22
N ASP A 240 19.30 0.56 -1.00
CA ASP A 240 18.69 1.54 -1.90
C ASP A 240 17.28 1.08 -2.33
N GLU A 241 17.11 -0.21 -2.64
CA GLU A 241 15.81 -0.81 -2.93
C GLU A 241 14.85 -0.68 -1.74
N LEU A 242 15.30 -0.92 -0.50
CA LEU A 242 14.48 -0.68 0.70
C LEU A 242 14.00 0.76 0.79
N THR A 243 14.90 1.72 0.57
CA THR A 243 14.57 3.14 0.62
C THR A 243 13.53 3.49 -0.45
N ALA A 244 13.64 2.92 -1.64
CA ALA A 244 12.67 3.11 -2.72
C ALA A 244 11.30 2.50 -2.37
N LEU A 245 11.27 1.27 -1.83
CA LEU A 245 10.04 0.60 -1.42
C LEU A 245 9.36 1.33 -0.25
N GLU A 246 10.12 1.89 0.69
CA GLU A 246 9.58 2.71 1.78
C GLU A 246 8.93 3.99 1.25
N ALA A 247 9.54 4.64 0.26
CA ALA A 247 8.95 5.79 -0.41
C ALA A 247 7.66 5.40 -1.16
N GLU A 248 7.66 4.27 -1.87
CA GLU A 248 6.49 3.74 -2.57
C GLU A 248 5.35 3.39 -1.62
N LEU A 249 5.63 2.78 -0.46
CA LEU A 249 4.60 2.59 0.57
C LEU A 249 4.04 3.91 1.08
N GLY A 250 4.87 4.93 1.20
CA GLY A 250 4.43 6.29 1.57
C GLY A 250 3.44 6.86 0.55
N THR A 251 3.71 6.71 -0.75
CA THR A 251 2.82 7.20 -1.81
C THR A 251 1.53 6.38 -1.88
N LEU A 252 1.61 5.05 -1.76
CA LEU A 252 0.44 4.17 -1.73
C LEU A 252 -0.45 4.45 -0.54
N ARG A 253 0.13 4.72 0.65
CA ARG A 253 -0.63 5.10 1.83
C ARG A 253 -1.37 6.42 1.63
N ALA A 254 -0.70 7.43 1.09
CA ALA A 254 -1.34 8.71 0.78
C ALA A 254 -2.46 8.55 -0.27
N ALA A 255 -2.25 7.72 -1.29
CA ALA A 255 -3.26 7.41 -2.29
C ALA A 255 -4.46 6.68 -1.67
N ALA A 256 -4.23 5.72 -0.78
CA ALA A 256 -5.30 5.02 -0.06
C ALA A 256 -6.11 5.96 0.83
N ASP A 257 -5.46 6.90 1.53
CA ASP A 257 -6.14 7.89 2.37
C ASP A 257 -7.01 8.85 1.53
N ILE A 258 -6.50 9.28 0.37
CA ILE A 258 -7.29 10.08 -0.60
C ILE A 258 -8.50 9.28 -1.09
N LYS A 259 -8.31 8.02 -1.50
CA LYS A 259 -9.39 7.16 -2.00
C LYS A 259 -10.43 6.86 -0.95
N ARG A 260 -10.03 6.68 0.31
CA ARG A 260 -10.95 6.55 1.46
C ARG A 260 -11.76 7.82 1.67
N ALA A 261 -11.13 9.00 1.59
CA ALA A 261 -11.85 10.27 1.71
C ALA A 261 -12.84 10.50 0.56
N GLU A 262 -12.46 10.16 -0.68
CA GLU A 262 -13.36 10.18 -1.85
C GLU A 262 -14.55 9.24 -1.66
N GLN A 263 -14.31 8.02 -1.18
CA GLN A 263 -15.35 7.04 -0.88
C GLN A 263 -16.32 7.54 0.21
N GLU A 264 -15.80 8.10 1.31
CA GLU A 264 -16.62 8.67 2.38
C GLU A 264 -17.46 9.85 1.87
N ALA A 265 -16.89 10.71 1.03
CA ALA A 265 -17.62 11.82 0.41
C ALA A 265 -18.72 11.31 -0.53
N ALA A 266 -18.43 10.30 -1.37
CA ALA A 266 -19.41 9.68 -2.26
C ALA A 266 -20.54 9.00 -1.49
N LEU A 267 -20.23 8.27 -0.41
CA LEU A 267 -21.22 7.64 0.46
C LEU A 267 -22.14 8.66 1.10
N ASN A 268 -21.59 9.74 1.66
CA ASN A 268 -22.39 10.81 2.26
C ASN A 268 -23.28 11.51 1.21
N ALA A 269 -22.79 11.66 -0.02
CA ALA A 269 -23.58 12.24 -1.11
C ALA A 269 -24.72 11.30 -1.56
N SER A 270 -24.48 9.99 -1.65
CA SER A 270 -25.51 8.98 -1.96
C SER A 270 -26.60 8.98 -0.87
N LEU A 271 -26.23 8.88 0.40
CA LEU A 271 -27.19 8.92 1.53
C LEU A 271 -28.05 10.20 1.55
N ALA A 272 -27.47 11.35 1.20
CA ALA A 272 -28.21 12.59 1.10
C ALA A 272 -29.19 12.58 -0.09
N ALA A 273 -28.76 12.04 -1.24
CA ALA A 273 -29.61 11.92 -2.43
C ALA A 273 -30.77 10.95 -2.21
N GLU A 274 -30.54 9.80 -1.58
CA GLU A 274 -31.59 8.84 -1.19
C GLU A 274 -32.63 9.51 -0.28
N GLY A 275 -32.18 10.22 0.75
CA GLY A 275 -33.08 10.95 1.65
C GLY A 275 -33.89 12.05 0.95
N ASP A 276 -33.32 12.74 -0.03
CA ASP A 276 -34.02 13.72 -0.86
C ASP A 276 -35.07 13.07 -1.78
N VAL A 277 -34.76 11.91 -2.36
CA VAL A 277 -35.69 11.10 -3.17
C VAL A 277 -36.88 10.67 -2.31
N GLU A 278 -36.63 10.05 -1.15
CA GLU A 278 -37.68 9.62 -0.22
C GLU A 278 -38.59 10.78 0.20
N ALA A 279 -38.00 11.93 0.54
CA ALA A 279 -38.76 13.11 0.93
C ALA A 279 -39.63 13.63 -0.22
N LYS A 280 -39.13 13.62 -1.46
CA LYS A 280 -39.89 14.08 -2.64
C LYS A 280 -40.96 13.10 -3.09
N ILE A 281 -40.76 11.80 -2.93
CA ILE A 281 -41.80 10.79 -3.17
C ILE A 281 -42.95 11.03 -2.19
N ALA A 282 -42.67 11.17 -0.89
CA ALA A 282 -43.69 11.44 0.12
C ALA A 282 -44.42 12.76 -0.11
N GLU A 283 -43.73 13.82 -0.57
CA GLU A 283 -44.36 15.08 -0.95
C GLU A 283 -45.27 14.93 -2.17
N ASN A 284 -44.82 14.21 -3.20
CA ASN A 284 -45.60 13.96 -4.42
C ASN A 284 -46.86 13.15 -4.11
N GLU A 285 -46.75 12.09 -3.30
CA GLU A 285 -47.88 11.27 -2.87
C GLU A 285 -48.93 12.10 -2.11
N ARG A 286 -48.50 12.95 -1.17
CA ARG A 286 -49.40 13.85 -0.44
C ARG A 286 -50.07 14.85 -1.36
N ALA A 287 -49.32 15.43 -2.29
CA ALA A 287 -49.86 16.37 -3.27
C ALA A 287 -50.87 15.70 -4.22
N ALA A 288 -50.60 14.47 -4.65
CA ALA A 288 -51.50 13.68 -5.48
C ALA A 288 -52.78 13.29 -4.73
N GLN A 289 -52.67 12.89 -3.46
CA GLN A 289 -53.83 12.60 -2.60
C GLN A 289 -54.70 13.86 -2.42
N ALA A 290 -54.10 15.00 -2.06
CA ALA A 290 -54.81 16.27 -1.93
C ALA A 290 -55.48 16.70 -3.24
N ALA A 291 -54.82 16.50 -4.39
CA ALA A 291 -55.39 16.76 -5.71
C ALA A 291 -56.62 15.90 -5.99
N ASN A 292 -56.56 14.60 -5.67
CA ASN A 292 -57.66 13.66 -5.86
C ASN A 292 -58.84 13.98 -4.95
N GLU A 293 -58.58 14.35 -3.69
CA GLU A 293 -59.62 14.77 -2.73
C GLU A 293 -60.32 16.05 -3.19
N LEU A 294 -59.56 17.06 -3.61
CA LEU A 294 -60.12 18.31 -4.13
C LEU A 294 -60.97 18.06 -5.38
N ALA A 295 -60.47 17.24 -6.32
CA ALA A 295 -61.22 16.87 -7.51
C ALA A 295 -62.53 16.15 -7.16
N ALA A 296 -62.51 15.23 -6.19
CA ALA A 296 -63.71 14.54 -5.72
C ALA A 296 -64.71 15.49 -5.03
N GLN A 297 -64.23 16.46 -4.23
CA GLN A 297 -65.07 17.48 -3.61
C GLN A 297 -65.75 18.36 -4.65
N LEU A 298 -65.01 18.84 -5.65
CA LEU A 298 -65.52 19.66 -6.74
C LEU A 298 -66.55 18.90 -7.59
N GLN A 299 -66.31 17.63 -7.88
CA GLN A 299 -67.29 16.77 -8.57
C GLN A 299 -68.57 16.60 -7.77
N ARG A 300 -68.48 16.36 -6.44
CA ARG A 300 -69.66 16.27 -5.56
C ARG A 300 -70.43 17.59 -5.51
N GLN A 301 -69.73 18.72 -5.44
CA GLN A 301 -70.36 20.05 -5.46
C GLN A 301 -71.06 20.31 -6.80
N ALA A 302 -70.42 19.99 -7.92
CA ALA A 302 -71.02 20.11 -9.24
C ALA A 302 -72.29 19.23 -9.38
N ALA A 303 -72.22 17.96 -8.98
CA ALA A 303 -73.36 17.04 -9.04
C ALA A 303 -74.52 17.49 -8.13
N ALA A 304 -74.24 17.89 -6.88
CA ALA A 304 -75.26 18.38 -5.96
C ALA A 304 -75.95 19.66 -6.46
N GLN A 305 -75.21 20.54 -7.14
CA GLN A 305 -75.77 21.75 -7.73
C GLN A 305 -76.56 21.47 -9.02
N GLU A 306 -76.14 20.51 -9.84
CA GLU A 306 -76.94 20.04 -10.98
C GLU A 306 -78.28 19.42 -10.54
N GLU A 307 -78.26 18.60 -9.48
CA GLU A 307 -79.48 18.06 -8.87
C GLU A 307 -80.37 19.18 -8.32
N ALA A 308 -79.82 20.16 -7.60
CA ALA A 308 -80.58 21.30 -7.08
C ALA A 308 -81.23 22.14 -8.20
N ILE A 309 -80.52 22.36 -9.32
CA ILE A 309 -81.06 23.05 -10.50
C ILE A 309 -82.15 22.21 -11.17
N ALA A 310 -81.96 20.89 -11.29
CA ALA A 310 -82.97 19.98 -11.84
C ALA A 310 -84.23 19.95 -10.96
N GLU A 311 -84.07 19.94 -9.64
CA GLU A 311 -85.17 19.97 -8.69
C GLU A 311 -85.91 21.32 -8.70
N ALA A 312 -85.18 22.44 -8.75
CA ALA A 312 -85.78 23.77 -8.90
C ALA A 312 -86.59 23.90 -10.20
N LYS A 313 -86.10 23.34 -11.31
CA LYS A 313 -86.84 23.27 -12.59
C LYS A 313 -88.09 22.38 -12.47
N ARG A 314 -88.01 21.24 -11.80
CA ARG A 314 -89.16 20.35 -11.57
C ARG A 314 -90.23 21.03 -10.70
N ARG A 315 -89.82 21.72 -9.64
CA ARG A 315 -90.73 22.49 -8.75
C ARG A 315 -91.38 23.65 -9.51
N ALA A 316 -90.62 24.40 -10.30
CA ALA A 316 -91.16 25.46 -11.14
C ALA A 316 -92.15 24.95 -12.22
N ALA A 317 -91.90 23.77 -12.79
CA ALA A 317 -92.82 23.12 -13.73
C ALA A 317 -94.11 22.65 -13.04
N ALA A 318 -94.01 22.05 -11.86
CA ALA A 318 -95.16 21.62 -11.06
C ALA A 318 -96.00 22.81 -10.58
N GLU A 319 -95.38 23.94 -10.19
CA GLU A 319 -96.09 25.17 -9.84
C GLU A 319 -96.75 25.85 -11.05
N ALA A 320 -96.19 25.71 -12.25
CA ALA A 320 -96.79 26.20 -13.49
C ALA A 320 -97.98 25.34 -13.95
N GLU A 321 -97.96 24.03 -13.69
CA GLU A 321 -99.10 23.12 -13.92
C GLU A 321 -100.22 23.31 -12.90
N ALA A 322 -99.90 23.58 -11.62
CA ALA A 322 -100.90 23.86 -10.58
C ALA A 322 -101.61 25.22 -10.73
N ARG A 323 -101.14 26.08 -11.64
CA ARG A 323 -101.73 27.40 -11.96
C ARG A 323 -102.52 27.42 -13.27
N ARG A 324 -102.73 26.26 -13.91
CA ARG A 324 -103.67 26.07 -15.03
C ARG A 324 -104.97 25.46 -14.52
#